data_AF-A0A6P7LLA6-F1
#
_entry.id   AF-A0A6P7LLA6-F1
#
_cell.length_a   1.000
_cell.length_b   1.000
_cell.length_c   1.000
_cell.angle_alpha   90.00
_cell.angle_beta   90.00
_cell.angle_gamma   90.00
#
_symmetry.space_group_name_H-M   'P 1'
#
loop_
_entity.id
_entity.type
_entity.pdbx_description
1 polymer ?
#
loop_
_entity_poly.entity_id
_entity_poly.type
_entity_poly.pdbx_seq_one_letter_code
_entity_poly.pdbx_strand_id
1 'polypeptide(L)'
;MFQDGRRLRTEGFTVKATMKNSVVAGPPAAGAFRERPSRPTTFRKFYERGEFPMALEHNTKGNHIAWKVEIEKLDYHHYLPLFFDGLCETVHPYEFFARQGVHDMLEHGGSKIQPVIPQLIIPIKNALNTRNRQVICTTLKVLQHLVMSGDMVGEALVPYYRQILPILNIFKNMNTQGGRRLPSNPGIRH
;
A
#
# COMPACT_ATOMS: atom_id res chain seq x y z
N MET A 1 -43.54 22.95 -34.31
CA MET A 1 -42.19 23.41 -33.93
C MET A 1 -42.17 23.53 -32.41
N PHE A 2 -41.71 22.51 -31.70
CA PHE A 2 -41.60 22.55 -30.23
C PHE A 2 -40.12 22.41 -29.87
N GLN A 3 -39.55 23.49 -29.34
CA GLN A 3 -38.13 23.58 -29.00
C GLN A 3 -37.80 22.62 -27.85
N ASP A 4 -36.74 21.85 -28.07
CA ASP A 4 -36.09 20.96 -27.12
C ASP A 4 -35.62 21.74 -25.88
N GLY A 5 -36.31 21.52 -24.75
CA GLY A 5 -36.14 22.23 -23.50
C GLY A 5 -34.82 21.88 -22.82
N ARG A 6 -33.74 22.58 -23.17
CA ARG A 6 -32.41 22.43 -22.54
C ARG A 6 -32.48 22.78 -21.05
N ARG A 7 -32.48 21.74 -20.20
CA ARG A 7 -32.31 21.89 -18.75
C ARG A 7 -30.92 22.48 -18.44
N LEU A 8 -30.87 23.53 -17.62
CA LEU A 8 -29.64 24.20 -17.20
C LEU A 8 -28.90 23.37 -16.15
N ARG A 9 -27.63 23.00 -16.41
CA ARG A 9 -26.78 22.41 -15.36
C ARG A 9 -26.34 23.49 -14.38
N THR A 10 -26.43 23.20 -13.08
CA THR A 10 -26.08 24.15 -12.02
C THR A 10 -25.26 23.48 -10.92
N GLU A 11 -24.47 24.27 -10.21
CA GLU A 11 -23.77 23.80 -9.01
C GLU A 11 -24.75 23.68 -7.85
N GLY A 12 -24.52 22.69 -6.98
CA GLY A 12 -25.29 22.53 -5.75
C GLY A 12 -25.16 23.74 -4.83
N PHE A 13 -26.13 23.91 -3.93
CA PHE A 13 -26.14 25.01 -2.95
C PHE A 13 -26.21 26.42 -3.59
N THR A 14 -26.75 26.54 -4.81
CA THR A 14 -26.99 27.83 -5.48
C THR A 14 -28.48 28.11 -5.67
N VAL A 15 -28.89 29.38 -5.80
CA VAL A 15 -30.30 29.75 -6.10
C VAL A 15 -30.77 29.15 -7.43
N LYS A 16 -29.85 28.97 -8.38
CA LYS A 16 -30.17 28.35 -9.68
C LYS A 16 -30.49 26.86 -9.55
N ALA A 17 -29.98 26.18 -8.52
CA ALA A 17 -30.24 24.76 -8.24
C ALA A 17 -31.68 24.46 -7.80
N THR A 18 -32.45 25.48 -7.38
CA THR A 18 -33.86 25.33 -6.98
C THR A 18 -34.85 25.65 -8.11
N MET A 19 -34.37 26.05 -9.29
CA MET A 19 -35.21 26.40 -10.43
C MET A 19 -35.76 25.16 -11.14
N LYS A 20 -37.03 25.21 -11.58
CA LYS A 20 -37.74 24.10 -12.26
C LYS A 20 -37.05 23.55 -13.52
N ASN A 21 -36.23 24.36 -14.18
CA ASN A 21 -35.50 23.98 -15.40
C ASN A 21 -34.01 23.71 -15.14
N SER A 22 -33.62 23.45 -13.89
CA SER A 22 -32.23 23.17 -13.53
C SER A 22 -32.00 21.71 -13.17
N VAL A 23 -30.80 21.21 -13.48
CA VAL A 23 -30.29 19.93 -12.99
C VAL A 23 -29.01 20.21 -12.22
N VAL A 24 -28.99 19.85 -10.95
CA VAL A 24 -27.81 20.01 -10.10
C VAL A 24 -26.77 18.98 -10.51
N ALA A 25 -25.55 19.45 -10.82
CA ALA A 25 -24.43 18.57 -11.02
C ALA A 25 -24.12 17.84 -9.70
N GLY A 26 -24.01 16.51 -9.76
CA GLY A 26 -23.59 15.73 -8.60
C GLY A 26 -22.22 16.16 -8.08
N PRO A 27 -21.89 15.88 -6.81
CA PRO A 27 -20.59 16.21 -6.26
C PRO A 27 -19.47 15.57 -7.08
N PRO A 28 -18.28 16.22 -7.15
CA PRO A 28 -17.14 15.65 -7.86
C PRO A 28 -16.75 14.30 -7.25
N ALA A 29 -16.20 13.41 -8.07
CA ALA A 29 -15.75 12.10 -7.60
C ALA A 29 -14.65 12.27 -6.52
N ALA A 30 -14.90 11.76 -5.32
CA ALA A 30 -13.97 11.87 -4.19
C ALA A 30 -12.62 11.15 -4.41
N GLY A 31 -12.51 10.30 -5.43
CA GLY A 31 -11.26 9.61 -5.78
C GLY A 31 -10.72 8.69 -4.67
N ALA A 32 -11.59 8.23 -3.76
CA ALA A 32 -11.20 7.44 -2.59
C ALA A 32 -10.48 6.12 -2.93
N PHE A 33 -10.75 5.55 -4.10
CA PHE A 33 -10.16 4.29 -4.58
C PHE A 33 -9.07 4.50 -5.63
N ARG A 34 -8.82 5.73 -6.07
CA ARG A 34 -7.80 6.01 -7.09
C ARG A 34 -6.43 5.71 -6.50
N GLU A 35 -5.65 4.91 -7.22
CA GLU A 35 -4.25 4.63 -6.92
C GLU A 35 -3.46 5.93 -6.80
N ARG A 36 -2.50 5.94 -5.87
CA ARG A 36 -1.63 7.06 -5.56
C ARG A 36 -0.19 6.64 -5.80
N PRO A 37 0.61 7.44 -6.52
CA PRO A 37 2.01 7.12 -6.71
C PRO A 37 2.72 7.08 -5.35
N SER A 38 3.59 6.09 -5.16
CA SER A 38 4.50 6.04 -4.03
C SER A 38 5.57 7.12 -4.20
N ARG A 39 6.13 7.58 -3.08
CA ARG A 39 7.35 8.40 -3.10
C ARG A 39 8.55 7.50 -3.42
N PRO A 40 9.65 8.05 -3.98
CA PRO A 40 10.88 7.30 -4.12
C PRO A 40 11.30 6.70 -2.78
N THR A 41 11.50 5.38 -2.73
CA THR A 41 11.88 4.68 -1.51
C THR A 41 13.36 4.87 -1.21
N THR A 42 13.69 4.86 0.08
CA THR A 42 15.08 4.74 0.54
C THR A 42 15.62 3.36 0.21
N PHE A 43 14.76 2.33 0.22
CA PHE A 43 15.09 0.97 -0.23
C PHE A 43 15.73 0.97 -1.62
N ARG A 44 15.09 1.59 -2.62
CA ARG A 44 15.60 1.62 -4.00
C ARG A 44 16.97 2.27 -4.09
N LYS A 45 17.19 3.37 -3.36
CA LYS A 45 18.49 4.06 -3.32
C LYS A 45 19.59 3.17 -2.74
N PHE A 46 19.31 2.45 -1.66
CA PHE A 46 20.26 1.53 -1.04
C PHE A 46 20.57 0.34 -1.96
N TYR A 47 19.55 -0.15 -2.68
CA TYR A 47 19.72 -1.21 -3.67
C TYR A 47 20.62 -0.78 -4.82
N GLU A 48 20.35 0.39 -5.42
CA GLU A 48 21.14 0.93 -6.54
C GLU A 48 22.61 1.20 -6.15
N ARG A 49 22.88 1.49 -4.88
CA ARG A 49 24.23 1.66 -4.34
C ARG A 49 24.93 0.35 -3.98
N GLY A 50 24.21 -0.78 -3.99
CA GLY A 50 24.76 -2.08 -3.60
C GLY A 50 25.06 -2.21 -2.11
N GLU A 51 24.39 -1.42 -1.26
CA GLU A 51 24.62 -1.38 0.20
C GLU A 51 23.95 -2.54 0.95
N PHE A 52 23.03 -3.29 0.31
CA PHE A 52 22.38 -4.41 0.97
C PHE A 52 23.30 -5.64 1.11
N PRO A 53 23.26 -6.34 2.27
CA PRO A 53 23.98 -7.59 2.49
C PRO A 53 23.27 -8.78 1.82
N MET A 54 22.79 -8.62 0.59
CA MET A 54 22.05 -9.65 -0.15
C MET A 54 22.43 -9.63 -1.64
N ALA A 55 22.29 -10.78 -2.29
CA ALA A 55 22.52 -10.93 -3.73
C ALA A 55 21.46 -11.83 -4.36
N LEU A 56 21.25 -11.70 -5.68
CA LEU A 56 20.41 -12.64 -6.43
C LEU A 56 21.20 -13.94 -6.61
N GLU A 57 20.65 -15.04 -6.15
CA GLU A 57 21.14 -16.38 -6.44
C GLU A 57 20.17 -17.08 -7.38
N HIS A 58 20.69 -17.59 -8.49
CA HIS A 58 19.94 -18.41 -9.44
C HIS A 58 20.24 -19.87 -9.13
N ASN A 59 19.25 -20.60 -8.61
CA ASN A 59 19.35 -22.04 -8.46
C ASN A 59 18.41 -22.74 -9.46
N THR A 60 18.52 -24.06 -9.58
CA THR A 60 17.67 -24.88 -10.47
C THR A 60 16.18 -24.90 -10.07
N LYS A 61 15.82 -24.37 -8.90
CA LYS A 61 14.45 -24.27 -8.36
C LYS A 61 13.84 -22.86 -8.50
N GLY A 62 14.62 -21.85 -8.89
CA GLY A 62 14.18 -20.48 -9.11
C GLY A 62 15.15 -19.41 -8.62
N ASN A 63 14.66 -18.17 -8.56
CA ASN A 63 15.38 -17.03 -7.98
C ASN A 63 15.24 -17.06 -6.46
N HIS A 64 16.37 -17.03 -5.75
CA HIS A 64 16.43 -16.85 -4.31
C HIS A 64 17.33 -15.67 -3.96
N ILE A 65 17.15 -15.09 -2.79
CA ILE A 65 18.11 -14.14 -2.26
C ILE A 65 19.12 -14.90 -1.39
N ALA A 66 20.41 -14.64 -1.59
CA ALA A 66 21.47 -15.13 -0.73
C ALA A 66 21.93 -13.97 0.15
N TRP A 67 21.88 -14.17 1.47
CA TRP A 67 22.36 -13.19 2.44
C TRP A 67 23.89 -13.35 2.60
N LYS A 68 24.61 -12.24 2.46
CA LYS A 68 26.07 -12.18 2.66
C LYS A 68 26.46 -12.22 4.14
N VAL A 69 25.52 -11.90 5.02
CA VAL A 69 25.66 -11.87 6.48
C VAL A 69 24.49 -12.64 7.07
N GLU A 70 24.75 -13.45 8.10
CA GLU A 70 23.68 -14.13 8.86
C GLU A 70 22.63 -13.13 9.35
N ILE A 71 21.35 -13.46 9.14
CA ILE A 71 20.23 -12.55 9.41
C ILE A 71 20.19 -12.16 10.89
N GLU A 72 20.51 -13.09 11.77
CA GLU A 72 20.54 -12.94 13.23
C GLU A 72 21.56 -11.88 13.67
N LYS A 73 22.60 -11.63 12.86
CA LYS A 73 23.67 -10.64 13.13
C LYS A 73 23.37 -9.25 12.56
N LEU A 74 22.33 -9.08 11.76
CA LEU A 74 21.97 -7.78 11.16
C LEU A 74 21.47 -6.78 12.20
N ASP A 75 21.67 -5.49 11.97
CA ASP A 75 21.02 -4.45 12.77
C ASP A 75 19.56 -4.24 12.31
N TYR A 76 18.61 -4.70 13.13
CA TYR A 76 17.19 -4.62 12.81
C TYR A 76 16.65 -3.20 12.85
N HIS A 77 17.25 -2.28 13.62
CA HIS A 77 16.83 -0.88 13.64
C HIS A 77 17.17 -0.20 12.31
N HIS A 78 18.25 -0.63 11.66
CA HIS A 78 18.65 -0.11 10.35
C HIS A 78 17.92 -0.81 9.20
N TYR A 79 18.01 -2.13 9.12
CA TYR A 79 17.60 -2.86 7.92
C TYR A 79 16.10 -3.13 7.84
N LEU A 80 15.43 -3.49 8.94
CA LEU A 80 14.02 -3.87 8.87
C LEU A 80 13.12 -2.72 8.40
N PRO A 81 13.27 -1.46 8.89
CA PRO A 81 12.52 -0.33 8.34
C PRO A 81 12.83 -0.04 6.86
N LEU A 82 14.08 -0.25 6.42
CA LEU A 82 14.46 -0.09 5.01
C LEU A 82 13.73 -1.11 4.11
N PHE A 83 13.68 -2.38 4.52
CA PHE A 83 12.93 -3.40 3.78
C PHE A 83 11.42 -3.13 3.77
N PHE A 84 10.86 -2.67 4.90
CA PHE A 84 9.46 -2.26 4.97
C PHE A 84 9.13 -1.04 4.09
N ASP A 85 10.05 -0.09 3.93
CA ASP A 85 9.90 1.03 2.99
C ASP A 85 9.80 0.53 1.54
N GLY A 86 10.53 -0.54 1.22
CA GLY A 86 10.49 -1.24 -0.06
C GLY A 86 9.16 -1.93 -0.38
N LEU A 87 8.21 -2.06 0.57
CA LEU A 87 6.89 -2.66 0.29
C LEU A 87 6.07 -1.87 -0.76
N CYS A 88 6.41 -0.59 -0.97
CA CYS A 88 5.80 0.24 -2.01
C CYS A 88 6.33 -0.06 -3.42
N GLU A 89 7.39 -0.86 -3.55
CA GLU A 89 8.01 -1.20 -4.83
C GLU A 89 7.13 -2.19 -5.61
N THR A 90 6.99 -1.94 -6.92
CA THR A 90 6.21 -2.78 -7.85
C THR A 90 7.00 -3.20 -9.09
N VAL A 91 8.28 -2.80 -9.15
CA VAL A 91 9.15 -3.00 -10.31
C VAL A 91 10.22 -4.00 -9.96
N HIS A 92 10.42 -5.00 -10.83
CA HIS A 92 11.53 -5.94 -10.72
C HIS A 92 12.87 -5.23 -11.00
N PRO A 93 13.95 -5.50 -10.25
CA PRO A 93 14.06 -6.51 -9.18
C PRO A 93 13.64 -6.03 -7.79
N TYR A 94 13.40 -4.73 -7.59
CA TYR A 94 13.19 -4.12 -6.27
C TYR A 94 12.08 -4.77 -5.45
N GLU A 95 10.92 -5.04 -6.05
CA GLU A 95 9.80 -5.65 -5.33
C GLU A 95 10.12 -7.06 -4.81
N PHE A 96 10.93 -7.82 -5.54
CA PHE A 96 11.32 -9.19 -5.17
C PHE A 96 12.25 -9.16 -3.95
N PHE A 97 13.29 -8.33 -4.01
CA PHE A 97 14.25 -8.16 -2.91
C PHE A 97 13.59 -7.59 -1.66
N ALA A 98 12.71 -6.59 -1.79
CA ALA A 98 12.01 -6.02 -0.65
C ALA A 98 11.14 -7.07 0.06
N ARG A 99 10.33 -7.80 -0.71
CA ARG A 99 9.39 -8.79 -0.15
C ARG A 99 10.10 -9.98 0.48
N GLN A 100 11.12 -10.51 -0.19
CA GLN A 100 11.88 -11.64 0.34
C GLN A 100 12.72 -11.21 1.56
N GLY A 101 13.30 -10.02 1.53
CA GLY A 101 14.05 -9.47 2.65
C GLY A 101 13.20 -9.29 3.91
N VAL A 102 11.99 -8.72 3.77
CA VAL A 102 11.03 -8.63 4.89
C VAL A 102 10.68 -10.02 5.42
N HIS A 103 10.35 -10.97 4.54
CA HIS A 103 9.98 -12.32 4.95
C HIS A 103 11.09 -13.00 5.77
N ASP A 104 12.32 -13.00 5.25
CA ASP A 104 13.43 -13.69 5.91
C ASP A 104 13.80 -13.05 7.25
N MET A 105 13.75 -11.71 7.34
CA MET A 105 14.00 -10.99 8.59
C MET A 105 12.89 -11.17 9.62
N LEU A 106 11.63 -11.31 9.21
CA LEU A 106 10.56 -11.63 10.16
C LEU A 106 10.64 -13.07 10.65
N GLU A 107 11.03 -14.01 9.78
CA GLU A 107 11.17 -15.43 10.13
C GLU A 107 12.32 -15.68 11.13
N HIS A 108 13.46 -15.00 10.97
CA HIS A 108 14.67 -15.25 11.76
C HIS A 108 14.99 -14.13 12.78
N GLY A 109 14.12 -13.13 12.91
CA GLY A 109 14.40 -11.96 13.75
C GLY A 109 14.15 -12.15 15.25
N GLY A 110 13.24 -13.06 15.62
CA GLY A 110 12.91 -13.35 17.01
C GLY A 110 12.67 -12.10 17.87
N SER A 111 13.36 -12.00 19.00
CA SER A 111 13.22 -10.89 19.97
C SER A 111 13.69 -9.52 19.45
N LYS A 112 14.37 -9.46 18.29
CA LYS A 112 14.86 -8.20 17.70
C LYS A 112 13.78 -7.43 16.94
N ILE A 113 12.63 -8.05 16.67
CA ILE A 113 11.53 -7.46 15.90
C ILE A 113 10.72 -6.48 16.76
N GLN A 114 10.34 -6.90 17.97
CA GLN A 114 9.48 -6.12 18.87
C GLN A 114 9.98 -4.68 19.12
N PRO A 115 11.29 -4.43 19.39
CA PRO A 115 11.80 -3.07 19.61
C PRO A 115 11.69 -2.15 18.39
N VAL A 116 11.58 -2.71 17.18
CA VAL A 116 11.60 -1.96 15.92
C VAL A 116 10.20 -1.57 15.44
N ILE A 117 9.14 -2.15 16.02
CA ILE A 117 7.74 -1.89 15.64
C ILE A 117 7.40 -0.40 15.46
N PRO A 118 7.80 0.54 16.34
CA PRO A 118 7.50 1.96 16.15
C PRO A 118 8.02 2.54 14.83
N GLN A 119 9.15 2.02 14.32
CA GLN A 119 9.78 2.46 13.08
C GLN A 119 9.08 1.91 11.83
N LEU A 120 8.35 0.79 11.95
CA LEU A 120 7.66 0.14 10.83
C LEU A 120 6.32 0.81 10.49
N ILE A 121 5.75 1.59 11.42
CA ILE A 121 4.40 2.16 11.29
C ILE A 121 4.29 3.10 10.08
N ILE A 122 5.29 3.95 9.86
CA ILE A 122 5.28 4.90 8.73
C ILE A 122 5.42 4.17 7.38
N PRO A 123 6.40 3.26 7.19
CA PRO A 123 6.47 2.42 5.99
C PRO A 123 5.17 1.64 5.69
N ILE A 124 4.58 0.98 6.68
CA ILE A 124 3.30 0.25 6.53
C ILE A 124 2.21 1.19 6.06
N LYS A 125 2.07 2.34 6.72
CA LYS A 125 1.08 3.36 6.36
C LYS A 125 1.31 3.87 4.94
N ASN A 126 2.56 4.10 4.53
CA ASN A 126 2.89 4.57 3.18
C ASN A 126 2.51 3.53 2.12
N ALA A 127 2.86 2.27 2.34
CA ALA A 127 2.53 1.17 1.43
C ALA A 127 1.02 1.02 1.25
N LEU A 128 0.24 1.00 2.34
CA LEU A 128 -1.22 0.92 2.25
C LEU A 128 -1.84 2.17 1.57
N ASN A 129 -1.25 3.36 1.78
CA ASN A 129 -1.74 4.60 1.18
C ASN A 129 -1.49 4.71 -0.33
N THR A 130 -0.68 3.84 -0.92
CA THR A 130 -0.56 3.74 -2.40
C THR A 130 -1.91 3.41 -3.04
N ARG A 131 -2.82 2.74 -2.31
CA ARG A 131 -4.09 2.24 -2.85
C ARG A 131 -3.91 1.29 -4.05
N ASN A 132 -2.69 0.81 -4.26
CA ASN A 132 -2.39 -0.23 -5.23
C ASN A 132 -2.79 -1.57 -4.60
N ARG A 133 -3.64 -2.33 -5.30
CA ARG A 133 -4.18 -3.59 -4.78
C ARG A 133 -3.08 -4.62 -4.49
N GLN A 134 -2.07 -4.71 -5.35
CA GLN A 134 -0.95 -5.65 -5.18
C GLN A 134 -0.13 -5.30 -3.94
N VAL A 135 0.18 -4.01 -3.75
CA VAL A 135 0.92 -3.51 -2.58
C VAL A 135 0.11 -3.73 -1.30
N ILE A 136 -1.19 -3.41 -1.30
CA ILE A 136 -2.07 -3.63 -0.14
C ILE A 136 -2.11 -5.11 0.24
N CYS A 137 -2.35 -6.02 -0.71
CA CYS A 137 -2.40 -7.45 -0.43
C CYS A 137 -1.06 -7.96 0.12
N THR A 138 0.05 -7.49 -0.41
CA THR A 138 1.39 -7.86 0.05
C THR A 138 1.64 -7.34 1.47
N THR A 139 1.32 -6.07 1.72
CA THR A 139 1.48 -5.43 3.03
C THR A 139 0.62 -6.11 4.09
N LEU A 140 -0.60 -6.54 3.75
CA LEU A 140 -1.48 -7.28 4.66
C LEU A 140 -0.91 -8.66 5.03
N LYS A 141 -0.31 -9.38 4.07
CA LYS A 141 0.38 -10.65 4.34
C LYS A 141 1.61 -10.44 5.22
N VAL A 142 2.37 -9.39 4.98
CA VAL A 142 3.50 -9.00 5.82
C VAL A 142 3.05 -8.64 7.24
N LEU A 143 1.93 -7.93 7.39
CA LEU A 143 1.35 -7.64 8.70
C LEU A 143 0.94 -8.92 9.45
N GLN A 144 0.38 -9.91 8.75
CA GLN A 144 0.08 -11.22 9.34
C GLN A 144 1.36 -11.93 9.79
N HIS A 145 2.41 -11.92 8.97
CA HIS A 145 3.70 -12.52 9.36
C HIS A 145 4.32 -11.79 10.56
N LEU A 146 4.27 -10.46 10.56
CA LEU A 146 4.79 -9.62 11.64
C LEU A 146 4.14 -9.93 12.99
N VAL A 147 2.81 -10.09 13.05
CA VAL A 147 2.15 -10.41 14.33
C VAL A 147 2.42 -11.84 14.79
N MET A 148 2.83 -12.73 13.88
CA MET A 148 3.17 -14.12 14.17
C MET A 148 4.67 -14.34 14.40
N SER A 149 5.51 -13.32 14.20
CA SER A 149 6.98 -13.46 14.21
C SER A 149 7.61 -13.44 15.61
N GLY A 150 6.84 -13.22 16.66
CA GLY A 150 7.36 -13.24 18.03
C GLY A 150 6.31 -12.92 19.09
N ASP A 151 6.64 -13.28 20.33
CA ASP A 151 5.80 -13.00 21.49
C ASP A 151 5.62 -11.50 21.67
N MET A 152 4.43 -11.07 22.09
CA MET A 152 4.09 -9.67 22.37
C MET A 152 4.13 -8.69 21.16
N VAL A 153 4.49 -9.14 19.95
CA VAL A 153 4.52 -8.27 18.77
C VAL A 153 3.13 -7.73 18.42
N GLY A 154 2.10 -8.57 18.54
CA GLY A 154 0.71 -8.17 18.37
C GLY A 154 0.27 -7.10 19.37
N GLU A 155 0.68 -7.22 20.64
CA GLU A 155 0.37 -6.24 21.68
C GLU A 155 1.10 -4.92 21.44
N ALA A 156 2.37 -4.98 21.00
CA ALA A 156 3.16 -3.80 20.65
C ALA A 156 2.56 -2.99 19.49
N LEU A 157 1.73 -3.62 18.63
CA LEU A 157 1.05 -2.95 17.52
C LEU A 157 -0.22 -2.19 17.93
N VAL A 158 -0.84 -2.52 19.07
CA VAL A 158 -2.12 -1.95 19.52
C VAL A 158 -2.13 -0.41 19.54
N PRO A 159 -1.09 0.29 20.06
CA PRO A 159 -1.06 1.76 20.07
C PRO A 159 -1.14 2.41 18.67
N TYR A 160 -0.80 1.65 17.61
CA TYR A 160 -0.66 2.15 16.25
C TYR A 160 -1.86 1.84 15.34
N TYR A 161 -2.87 1.12 15.82
CA TYR A 161 -4.07 0.77 15.05
C TYR A 161 -4.78 2.00 14.44
N ARG A 162 -4.82 3.12 15.16
CA ARG A 162 -5.42 4.37 14.64
C ARG A 162 -4.72 4.91 13.40
N GLN A 163 -3.45 4.55 13.18
CA GLN A 163 -2.68 4.99 12.02
C GLN A 163 -2.81 4.02 10.84
N ILE A 164 -2.94 2.72 11.11
CA ILE A 164 -2.94 1.66 10.09
C ILE A 164 -4.36 1.33 9.62
N LEU A 165 -5.34 1.21 10.51
CA LEU A 165 -6.68 0.71 10.17
C LEU A 165 -7.52 1.62 9.25
N PRO A 166 -7.42 2.97 9.25
CA PRO A 166 -8.29 3.81 8.44
C PRO A 166 -8.24 3.52 6.93
N ILE A 167 -7.07 3.17 6.40
CA ILE A 167 -6.92 2.83 4.97
C ILE A 167 -7.57 1.48 4.66
N LEU A 168 -7.51 0.51 5.58
CA LEU A 168 -8.13 -0.81 5.41
C LEU A 168 -9.64 -0.72 5.36
N ASN A 169 -10.24 0.21 6.10
CA ASN A 169 -11.69 0.45 6.07
C ASN A 169 -12.19 0.85 4.67
N ILE A 170 -11.37 1.51 3.85
CA ILE A 170 -11.73 1.83 2.47
C ILE A 170 -11.91 0.56 1.64
N PHE A 171 -11.05 -0.45 1.85
CA PHE A 171 -11.00 -1.67 1.05
C PHE A 171 -11.71 -2.88 1.67
N LYS A 172 -12.22 -2.77 2.91
CA LYS A 172 -12.83 -3.87 3.69
C LYS A 172 -13.89 -4.69 2.93
N ASN A 173 -14.68 -4.03 2.09
CA ASN A 173 -15.79 -4.65 1.36
C ASN A 173 -15.45 -4.98 -0.11
N MET A 174 -14.19 -4.84 -0.52
CA MET A 174 -13.75 -5.17 -1.87
C MET A 174 -13.51 -6.68 -2.04
N ASN A 175 -14.55 -7.46 -1.77
CA ASN A 175 -14.57 -8.87 -2.12
C ASN A 175 -14.98 -9.01 -3.58
N THR A 176 -14.34 -9.91 -4.32
CA THR A 176 -14.73 -10.33 -5.67
C THR A 176 -16.05 -11.09 -5.63
N GLN A 177 -17.13 -10.43 -5.20
CA GLN A 177 -18.47 -10.83 -5.59
C GLN A 177 -18.72 -10.22 -6.96
N GLY A 178 -19.09 -11.05 -7.93
CA GLY A 178 -19.25 -10.65 -9.33
C GLY A 178 -20.08 -9.38 -9.49
N GLY A 179 -19.64 -8.49 -10.38
CA GLY A 179 -20.55 -7.54 -11.03
C GLY A 179 -20.57 -6.08 -10.56
N ARG A 180 -19.75 -5.62 -9.60
CA ARG A 180 -19.50 -4.16 -9.47
C ARG A 180 -18.22 -3.77 -10.19
N ARG A 181 -18.37 -3.41 -11.48
CA ARG A 181 -17.42 -2.53 -12.14
C ARG A 181 -17.23 -1.31 -11.24
N LEU A 182 -15.97 -1.01 -10.89
CA LEU A 182 -15.60 0.32 -10.39
C LEU A 182 -16.32 1.35 -11.27
N PRO A 183 -16.91 2.42 -10.70
CA PRO A 183 -17.55 3.45 -11.51
C PRO A 183 -16.52 3.96 -12.52
N SER A 184 -16.65 3.52 -13.77
CA SER A 184 -15.83 3.96 -14.88
C SER A 184 -16.11 5.45 -15.03
N ASN A 185 -15.04 6.23 -15.03
CA ASN A 185 -15.09 7.66 -15.24
C ASN A 185 -15.94 7.95 -16.50
N PRO A 186 -17.06 8.69 -16.41
CA PRO A 186 -17.82 9.09 -17.59
C PRO A 186 -17.09 10.28 -18.22
N GLY A 187 -15.96 10.02 -18.85
CA GLY A 187 -15.15 11.05 -19.49
C GLY A 187 -14.34 10.42 -20.62
N ILE A 188 -14.56 10.96 -21.81
CA ILE A 188 -13.99 10.56 -23.11
C ILE A 188 -14.81 9.47 -23.82
N ARG A 189 -15.93 9.89 -24.42
CA ARG A 189 -16.32 9.37 -25.74
C ARG A 189 -15.78 10.36 -26.77
N HIS A 190 -15.00 9.85 -27.72
CA HIS A 190 -14.72 10.54 -28.98
C HIS A 190 -16.01 10.68 -29.81
#